data_AF-A0A6H5FXV6-F1
#
_entry.id   AF-A0A6H5FXV6-F1
#
_cell.length_a   1.000
_cell.length_b   1.000
_cell.length_c   1.000
_cell.angle_alpha   90.00
_cell.angle_beta   90.00
_cell.angle_gamma   90.00
#
_symmetry.space_group_name_H-M   'P 1'
#
loop_
_entity.id
_entity.type
_entity.pdbx_description
1 polymer ?
#
loop_
_entity_poly.entity_id
_entity_poly.type
_entity_poly.pdbx_seq_one_letter_code
_entity_poly.pdbx_strand_id
1 'polypeptide(L)'
;NRSDVPLRLLQSIIPPQLVTWHHNDKIIYYKDATASKEVSSAAPEDENGRRAHIVTDTDASDKTHSRLLITDATTADSGNYTCQASHTEPDSVYVFVSSGKEKKYRY
;
A
#
# COMPACT_ATOMS: atom_id res chain seq x y z
N ASN A 1 8.86 -5.29 -43.55
CA ASN A 1 9.46 -4.49 -42.45
C ASN A 1 8.32 -3.84 -41.68
N ARG A 2 7.68 -4.58 -40.76
CA ARG A 2 6.68 -4.03 -39.83
C ARG A 2 6.94 -4.73 -38.52
N SER A 3 7.65 -4.02 -37.66
CA SER A 3 8.07 -4.43 -36.33
C SER A 3 6.86 -4.84 -35.50
N ASP A 4 6.80 -6.13 -35.14
CA ASP A 4 5.97 -6.65 -34.06
C ASP A 4 6.46 -6.03 -32.74
N VAL A 5 5.93 -4.85 -32.41
CA VAL A 5 6.15 -4.28 -31.07
C VAL A 5 5.38 -5.18 -30.10
N PRO A 6 6.04 -5.84 -29.12
CA PRO A 6 5.35 -6.75 -28.23
C PRO A 6 4.27 -6.00 -27.45
N LEU A 7 3.04 -6.54 -27.41
CA LEU A 7 1.87 -5.96 -26.73
C LEU A 7 2.14 -5.53 -25.27
N ARG A 8 3.14 -6.15 -24.62
CA ARG A 8 3.63 -5.78 -23.28
C ARG A 8 4.08 -4.31 -23.19
N LEU A 9 4.61 -3.73 -24.27
CA LEU A 9 5.07 -2.33 -24.26
C LEU A 9 3.93 -1.31 -24.34
N LEU A 10 2.77 -1.68 -24.90
CA LEU A 10 1.62 -0.78 -25.03
C LEU A 10 0.82 -0.65 -23.73
N GLN A 11 0.89 -1.65 -22.85
CA GLN A 11 0.20 -1.68 -21.57
C GLN A 11 0.71 -0.61 -20.57
N SER A 12 1.97 -0.17 -20.74
CA SER A 12 2.63 0.79 -19.84
C SER A 12 2.39 2.26 -20.20
N ILE A 13 1.71 2.57 -21.30
CA ILE A 13 1.58 3.94 -21.82
C ILE A 13 0.41 4.69 -21.17
N ILE A 14 -0.55 3.98 -20.59
CA ILE A 14 -1.69 4.57 -19.88
C ILE A 14 -1.37 4.50 -18.38
N PRO A 15 -1.45 5.62 -17.62
CA PRO A 15 -1.31 5.58 -16.17
C PRO A 15 -2.24 4.53 -15.57
N PRO A 16 -1.76 3.72 -14.61
CA PRO A 16 -2.60 2.71 -14.01
C PRO A 16 -3.83 3.37 -13.39
N GLN A 17 -5.00 2.89 -13.80
CA GLN A 17 -6.30 3.39 -13.35
C GLN A 17 -6.58 2.98 -11.89
N LEU A 18 -5.91 1.91 -11.43
CA LEU A 18 -6.06 1.37 -10.09
C LEU A 18 -4.72 0.81 -9.59
N VAL A 19 -4.39 1.11 -8.33
CA VAL A 19 -3.30 0.47 -7.59
C VAL A 19 -3.88 -0.19 -6.34
N THR A 20 -3.61 -1.47 -6.16
CA THR A 20 -4.03 -2.27 -5.00
C THR A 20 -2.81 -2.68 -4.17
N TRP A 21 -3.03 -2.81 -2.86
CA TRP A 21 -1.99 -3.21 -1.90
C TRP A 21 -2.40 -4.50 -1.20
N HIS A 22 -1.43 -5.40 -1.01
CA HIS A 22 -1.62 -6.67 -0.33
C HIS A 22 -0.58 -6.81 0.79
N HIS A 23 -0.99 -7.40 1.92
CA HIS A 23 -0.10 -7.85 2.99
C HIS A 23 -0.29 -9.35 3.22
N ASN A 24 0.77 -10.13 2.99
CA ASN A 24 0.74 -11.60 3.05
C ASN A 24 -0.44 -12.18 2.24
N ASP A 25 -0.54 -11.78 0.98
CA ASP A 25 -1.58 -12.18 0.01
C ASP A 25 -3.01 -11.70 0.34
N LYS A 26 -3.22 -10.94 1.42
CA LYS A 26 -4.51 -10.34 1.77
C LYS A 26 -4.58 -8.89 1.32
N ILE A 27 -5.66 -8.52 0.63
CA ILE A 27 -5.92 -7.14 0.22
C ILE A 27 -5.99 -6.21 1.46
N ILE A 28 -5.32 -5.07 1.38
CA ILE A 28 -5.48 -3.96 2.32
C ILE A 28 -6.58 -3.04 1.79
N TYR A 29 -7.69 -2.95 2.52
CA TYR A 29 -8.76 -2.02 2.21
C TYR A 29 -8.42 -0.61 2.68
N TYR A 30 -8.63 0.38 1.81
CA TYR A 30 -8.51 1.80 2.13
C TYR A 30 -9.58 2.23 3.14
N LYS A 31 -9.21 3.10 4.09
CA LYS A 31 -10.17 3.95 4.80
C LYS A 31 -9.96 5.39 4.38
N ASP A 32 -11.00 5.97 3.78
CA ASP A 32 -11.02 7.36 3.41
C ASP A 32 -10.93 8.23 4.66
N ALA A 33 -9.82 8.94 4.82
CA ALA A 33 -9.65 9.89 5.91
C ALA A 33 -10.59 11.11 5.77
N THR A 34 -11.23 11.28 4.61
CA THR A 34 -12.27 12.30 4.37
C THR A 34 -13.68 11.80 4.66
N ALA A 35 -13.89 10.48 4.77
CA ALA A 35 -15.12 9.91 5.32
C ALA A 35 -15.03 9.88 6.85
N SER A 36 -15.78 10.78 7.48
CA SER A 36 -16.05 10.91 8.91
C SER A 36 -14.91 11.40 9.82
N LYS A 37 -14.65 12.71 9.71
CA LYS A 37 -14.77 13.52 10.93
C LYS A 37 -16.23 13.33 11.38
N GLU A 38 -16.43 12.68 12.52
CA GLU A 38 -17.74 12.28 13.07
C GLU A 38 -18.30 10.97 12.51
N VAL A 39 -17.83 9.85 13.07
CA VAL A 39 -18.62 8.98 13.95
C VAL A 39 -17.65 7.87 14.34
N SER A 40 -17.37 7.82 15.64
CA SER A 40 -16.91 6.63 16.33
C SER A 40 -17.80 5.45 15.97
N SER A 41 -17.45 4.73 14.92
CA SER A 41 -17.87 3.35 14.72
C SER A 41 -16.62 2.61 14.32
N ALA A 42 -16.04 1.94 15.31
CA ALA A 42 -15.02 0.95 15.10
C ALA A 42 -15.49 0.04 13.96
N ALA A 43 -14.90 0.21 12.78
CA ALA A 43 -15.02 -0.82 11.75
C ALA A 43 -14.56 -2.11 12.41
N PRO A 44 -15.25 -3.24 12.14
CA PRO A 44 -15.05 -4.49 12.86
C PRO A 44 -13.56 -4.73 13.01
N GLU A 45 -13.15 -4.93 14.26
CA GLU A 45 -11.82 -5.37 14.62
C GLU A 45 -11.55 -6.66 13.82
N ASP A 46 -10.95 -6.55 12.64
CA ASP A 46 -10.01 -7.59 12.25
C ASP A 46 -8.98 -7.62 13.40
N GLU A 47 -8.51 -8.80 13.80
CA GLU A 47 -7.78 -9.01 15.06
C GLU A 47 -6.49 -8.17 15.22
N ASN A 48 -6.17 -7.32 14.24
CA ASN A 48 -5.03 -6.43 14.19
C ASN A 48 -5.36 -4.92 14.09
N GLY A 49 -6.63 -4.50 14.11
CA GLY A 49 -7.03 -3.07 14.24
C GLY A 49 -6.29 -2.08 13.31
N ARG A 50 -5.92 -2.51 12.10
CA ARG A 50 -4.93 -1.82 11.27
C ARG A 50 -5.38 -0.42 10.84
N ARG A 51 -4.52 0.56 11.10
CA ARG A 51 -4.66 1.97 10.70
C ARG A 51 -3.84 2.24 9.44
N ALA A 52 -4.26 1.62 8.34
CA ALA A 52 -3.62 1.75 7.04
C ALA A 52 -4.28 2.85 6.19
N HIS A 53 -3.49 3.71 5.58
CA HIS A 53 -3.91 4.73 4.64
C HIS A 53 -3.18 4.53 3.32
N ILE A 54 -3.91 4.60 2.20
CA ILE A 54 -3.36 4.48 0.86
C ILE A 54 -3.59 5.80 0.14
N VAL A 55 -2.54 6.38 -0.41
CA VAL A 55 -2.62 7.60 -1.22
C VAL A 55 -2.07 7.27 -2.60
N THR A 56 -2.86 7.52 -3.64
CA THR A 56 -2.45 7.34 -5.04
C THR A 56 -2.60 8.67 -5.75
N ASP A 57 -1.52 9.10 -6.39
CA ASP A 57 -1.45 10.37 -7.13
C ASP A 57 -0.80 10.11 -8.50
N THR A 58 -1.27 10.81 -9.53
CA THR A 58 -0.68 10.74 -10.88
C THR A 58 -0.16 12.12 -11.23
N ASP A 59 1.12 12.22 -11.54
CA ASP A 59 1.75 13.48 -11.86
C ASP A 59 1.44 13.95 -13.30
N ALA A 60 1.86 15.18 -13.63
CA ALA A 60 1.69 15.75 -14.96
C ALA A 60 2.51 15.05 -16.07
N SER A 61 3.36 14.08 -15.70
CA SER A 61 4.17 13.26 -16.61
C SER A 61 3.56 11.87 -16.80
N ASP A 62 2.29 11.65 -16.45
CA ASP A 62 1.61 10.36 -16.53
C ASP A 62 2.25 9.26 -15.66
N LYS A 63 2.97 9.65 -14.59
CA LYS A 63 3.54 8.72 -13.61
C LYS A 63 2.65 8.64 -12.39
N THR A 64 2.20 7.43 -12.09
CA THR A 64 1.40 7.15 -10.89
C THR A 64 2.28 6.72 -9.73
N HIS A 65 2.10 7.39 -8.59
CA HIS A 65 2.74 7.10 -7.32
C HIS A 65 1.69 6.66 -6.31
N SER A 66 1.79 5.42 -5.84
CA SER A 66 0.97 4.92 -4.72
C SER A 66 1.81 4.74 -3.46
N ARG A 67 1.26 5.14 -2.31
CA ARG A 67 1.93 5.09 -1.00
C ARG A 67 0.99 4.45 0.01
N LEU A 68 1.48 3.40 0.67
CA LEU A 68 0.84 2.80 1.83
C LEU A 68 1.49 3.33 3.12
N LEU A 69 0.68 3.91 3.99
CA LEU A 69 1.07 4.41 5.31
C LEU A 69 0.40 3.56 6.39
N ILE A 70 1.20 2.96 7.26
CA ILE A 70 0.73 2.22 8.44
C ILE A 70 1.09 3.04 9.67
N THR A 71 0.08 3.44 10.45
CA THR A 71 0.29 4.12 11.73
C THR A 71 0.20 3.12 12.89
N ASP A 72 0.94 3.39 13.97
CA ASP A 72 1.01 2.52 15.16
C ASP A 72 1.42 1.06 14.86
N ALA A 73 2.48 0.91 14.06
CA ALA A 73 2.95 -0.40 13.61
C ALA A 73 3.34 -1.34 14.77
N THR A 74 2.89 -2.58 14.66
CA THR A 74 3.16 -3.68 15.59
C THR A 74 3.99 -4.76 14.91
N THR A 75 4.51 -5.72 15.68
CA THR A 75 5.24 -6.87 15.11
C THR A 75 4.39 -7.68 14.12
N ALA A 76 3.05 -7.65 14.25
CA ALA A 76 2.11 -8.33 13.36
C ALA A 76 1.91 -7.61 12.01
N ASP A 77 2.45 -6.41 11.84
CA ASP A 77 2.56 -5.72 10.55
C ASP A 77 3.85 -6.09 9.80
N SER A 78 4.62 -7.06 10.30
CA SER A 78 5.73 -7.65 9.53
C SER A 78 5.17 -8.60 8.47
N GLY A 79 5.78 -8.58 7.29
CA GLY A 79 5.40 -9.48 6.21
C GLY A 79 5.73 -8.95 4.83
N ASN A 80 5.18 -9.62 3.82
CA ASN A 80 5.32 -9.24 2.43
C ASN A 80 4.23 -8.23 2.05
N TYR A 81 4.65 -7.06 1.62
CA TYR A 81 3.81 -6.01 1.05
C TYR A 81 3.96 -6.01 -0.46
N THR A 82 2.85 -6.21 -1.17
CA THR A 82 2.82 -6.23 -2.64
C THR A 82 1.93 -5.12 -3.17
N CYS A 83 2.47 -4.30 -4.05
CA CYS A 83 1.68 -3.34 -4.82
C CYS A 83 1.40 -3.92 -6.22
N GLN A 84 0.16 -3.80 -6.66
CA GLN A 84 -0.26 -4.24 -7.99
C GLN A 84 -1.04 -3.13 -8.66
N ALA A 85 -0.43 -2.57 -9.71
CA ALA A 85 -1.06 -1.58 -10.55
C ALA A 85 -1.73 -2.26 -11.76
N SER A 86 -2.82 -1.68 -12.26
CA SER A 86 -3.50 -2.19 -13.45
C SER A 86 -2.54 -2.20 -14.64
N HIS A 87 -2.46 -3.32 -15.35
CA HIS A 87 -1.60 -3.51 -16.52
C HIS A 87 -0.08 -3.51 -16.26
N THR A 88 0.34 -3.68 -15.00
CA THR A 88 1.75 -3.92 -14.66
C THR A 88 1.92 -5.27 -13.98
N GLU A 89 3.14 -5.78 -13.97
CA GLU A 89 3.51 -6.86 -13.05
C GLU A 89 3.49 -6.32 -11.60
N PRO A 90 3.10 -7.14 -10.61
CA PRO A 90 3.15 -6.75 -9.21
C PRO A 90 4.60 -6.63 -8.72
N ASP A 91 4.83 -5.72 -7.77
CA ASP A 91 6.12 -5.58 -7.10
C ASP A 91 5.96 -5.76 -5.59
N SER A 92 6.95 -6.39 -4.96
CA SER A 92 6.85 -6.90 -3.59
C SER A 92 8.06 -6.52 -2.75
N VAL A 93 7.82 -6.17 -1.48
CA VAL A 93 8.85 -5.90 -0.49
C VAL A 93 8.52 -6.60 0.82
N TYR A 94 9.54 -7.16 1.48
CA TYR A 94 9.38 -7.74 2.80
C TYR A 94 9.78 -6.74 3.89
N VAL A 95 8.87 -6.50 4.85
CA VAL A 95 9.06 -5.56 5.95
C VAL A 95 9.13 -6.31 7.28
N PHE A 96 10.06 -5.89 8.14
CA PHE A 96 10.19 -6.42 9.49
C PHE A 96 10.01 -5.29 10.52
N VAL A 97 9.08 -5.48 11.46
CA VAL A 97 8.78 -4.53 12.53
C VAL A 97 9.22 -5.14 13.86
N SER A 98 10.04 -4.40 14.60
CA SER A 98 10.52 -4.80 15.93
C SER A 98 10.19 -3.77 16.99
N SER A 99 9.81 -4.21 18.19
CA SER A 99 9.65 -3.32 19.33
C SER A 99 11.00 -2.86 19.88
N GLY A 100 11.24 -1.55 19.84
CA GLY A 100 12.38 -0.94 20.52
C GLY A 100 12.09 -0.85 22.02
N LYS A 101 12.85 -1.56 22.85
CA LYS A 101 12.87 -1.29 24.30
C LYS A 101 13.87 -0.17 24.55
N GLU A 102 13.36 1.04 24.75
CA GLU A 102 14.21 2.16 25.18
C GLU A 102 14.73 1.85 26.59
N LYS A 103 16.01 1.47 26.70
CA LYS A 103 16.66 1.30 27.99
C LYS A 103 16.95 2.69 28.56
N LYS A 104 16.03 3.21 29.36
CA LYS A 104 16.26 4.43 30.13
C LYS A 104 17.25 4.13 31.24
N TYR A 105 18.54 4.33 30.96
CA TYR A 105 19.56 4.35 32.00
C TYR A 105 19.32 5.58 32.88
N ARG A 106 18.98 5.37 34.16
CA ARG A 106 19.06 6.42 35.19
C ARG A 106 20.48 6.37 35.76
N TYR A 107 21.20 7.48 35.64
CA TYR A 107 22.41 7.76 36.42
C TYR A 107 22.00 8.28 37.80
#